data_AF-A0A9P7V1X5-F1
#
_entry.id   AF-A0A9P7V1X5-F1
#
_cell.length_a   1.000
_cell.length_b   1.000
_cell.length_c   1.000
_cell.angle_alpha   90.00
_cell.angle_beta   90.00
_cell.angle_gamma   90.00
#
_symmetry.space_group_name_H-M   'P 1'
#
loop_
_entity.id
_entity.type
_entity.pdbx_description
1 polymer ?
#
loop_
_entity_poly.entity_id
_entity_poly.type
_entity_poly.pdbx_seq_one_letter_code
_entity_poly.pdbx_strand_id
1 'polypeptide(L)'
;MSKLPSTVKLVFYGSRCLTEKIVNVVLDAPFKTTAISPFYSEFPLDVTVQQEYSYQPPLDADIAICVVDPVSGSPAPTVYNPNTILVYTSIPTTSYRPPPHIRTKKVLFIDPGRARAGLDAIRADPSSSAAVQIYRHDFLGSRAGDILRTLKQYFAESPTIQAIRKRKQLGQLVVAETEVNNLLDKVCDLRASVEEEKEKVIKEILGGGRVRHAVAQAKNDITPSMDRLTWWRMIWRVDEISNYVQEAVGRAWCRGLEEHLTFYSGKLTDLQERLECQASSLLPSQGPPFSPTSNAVPTPPFNVIRNLLQQQSRLPSYGLHPGSMTSPLRIRLSQLAAPTTELHLTGQRATLGMSASVASAVGFTWAAWLATITTFHLPLLGTIESTTALGLGLLSLTVGVRITQSHVEKAKKRWWADFDRVSEGLDRDVRKAVETVLDEKVFVVARKACTEIDKWGKEAKEAIEKSKDALETDSHREESKRTALE
;
A
#
# COMPACT_ATOMS: atom_id res chain seq x y z
N MET A 1 -6.37 -35.42 -9.29
CA MET A 1 -6.88 -34.74 -10.49
C MET A 1 -5.83 -34.81 -11.57
N SER A 2 -6.05 -35.61 -12.62
CA SER A 2 -5.16 -35.65 -13.79
C SER A 2 -5.13 -34.26 -14.44
N LYS A 3 -3.94 -33.75 -14.79
CA LYS A 3 -3.80 -32.53 -15.59
C LYS A 3 -4.47 -32.77 -16.93
N LEU A 4 -5.68 -32.25 -17.10
CA LEU A 4 -6.39 -32.28 -18.38
C LEU A 4 -5.63 -31.39 -19.39
N PRO A 5 -5.50 -31.82 -20.66
CA PRO A 5 -4.74 -31.09 -21.66
C PRO A 5 -5.40 -29.73 -21.95
N SER A 6 -4.64 -28.65 -21.78
CA SER A 6 -5.04 -27.28 -22.15
C SER A 6 -4.79 -26.94 -23.62
N THR A 7 -4.17 -27.87 -24.34
CA THR A 7 -3.74 -27.72 -25.74
C THR A 7 -4.58 -28.62 -26.64
N VAL A 8 -5.00 -28.10 -27.79
CA VAL A 8 -5.71 -28.88 -28.82
C VAL A 8 -4.69 -29.69 -29.62
N LYS A 9 -4.86 -31.01 -29.69
CA LYS A 9 -3.99 -31.91 -30.45
C LYS A 9 -4.46 -32.01 -31.90
N LEU A 10 -3.71 -31.38 -32.82
CA LEU A 10 -3.91 -31.48 -34.26
C LEU A 10 -2.95 -32.52 -34.84
N VAL A 11 -3.47 -33.64 -35.33
CA VAL A 11 -2.61 -34.73 -35.85
C VAL A 11 -2.81 -34.89 -37.34
N PHE A 12 -1.73 -34.72 -38.10
CA PHE A 12 -1.71 -35.03 -39.53
C PHE A 12 -1.26 -36.48 -39.72
N TYR A 13 -2.06 -37.29 -40.42
CA TYR A 13 -1.75 -38.70 -40.63
C TYR A 13 -1.98 -39.15 -42.08
N GLY A 14 -1.20 -40.14 -42.52
CA GLY A 14 -1.23 -40.68 -43.88
C GLY A 14 0.16 -40.97 -44.46
N SER A 15 0.31 -40.84 -45.78
CA SER A 15 1.61 -41.02 -46.45
C SER A 15 2.63 -40.00 -45.95
N ARG A 16 3.79 -40.47 -45.48
CA ARG A 16 4.88 -39.63 -44.97
C ARG A 16 5.23 -38.47 -45.90
N CYS A 17 5.47 -38.76 -47.18
CA CYS A 17 5.88 -37.76 -48.16
C CYS A 17 4.84 -36.64 -48.34
N LEU A 18 3.55 -36.98 -48.24
CA LEU A 18 2.47 -36.02 -48.42
C LEU A 18 2.17 -35.25 -47.16
N THR A 19 2.14 -35.93 -46.01
CA THR A 19 1.97 -35.31 -44.70
C THR A 19 3.06 -34.27 -44.46
N GLU A 20 4.33 -34.61 -44.70
CA GLU A 20 5.43 -33.64 -44.59
C GLU A 20 5.24 -32.45 -45.55
N LYS A 21 4.82 -32.68 -46.81
CA LYS A 21 4.55 -31.60 -47.77
C LYS A 21 3.43 -30.67 -47.32
N ILE A 22 2.31 -31.21 -46.86
CA ILE A 22 1.17 -30.41 -46.39
C ILE A 22 1.53 -29.68 -45.12
N VAL A 23 2.16 -30.34 -44.15
CA VAL A 23 2.53 -29.70 -42.89
C VAL A 23 3.53 -28.58 -43.12
N ASN A 24 4.49 -28.77 -44.03
CA ASN A 24 5.36 -27.68 -44.46
C ASN A 24 4.56 -26.54 -45.12
N VAL A 25 3.64 -26.81 -46.04
CA VAL A 25 2.83 -25.75 -46.66
C VAL A 25 1.97 -24.99 -45.64
N VAL A 26 1.38 -25.68 -44.67
CA VAL A 26 0.45 -25.11 -43.68
C VAL A 26 1.19 -24.37 -42.56
N LEU A 27 2.27 -24.95 -42.03
CA LEU A 27 3.02 -24.36 -40.90
C LEU A 27 4.09 -23.36 -41.36
N ASP A 28 4.64 -23.51 -42.56
CA ASP A 28 5.79 -22.75 -43.07
C ASP A 28 5.35 -21.48 -43.84
N ALA A 29 4.26 -20.85 -43.43
CA ALA A 29 3.85 -19.53 -43.91
C ALA A 29 5.04 -18.54 -43.83
N PRO A 30 5.20 -17.62 -44.79
CA PRO A 30 6.49 -17.14 -45.33
C PRO A 30 7.46 -16.36 -44.42
N PHE A 31 7.27 -16.36 -43.10
CA PHE A 31 8.08 -15.60 -42.14
C PHE A 31 8.66 -16.50 -41.05
N LYS A 32 9.68 -17.29 -41.41
CA LYS A 32 10.47 -18.13 -40.48
C LYS A 32 11.36 -17.33 -39.52
N THR A 33 11.31 -15.99 -39.56
CA THR A 33 12.17 -15.09 -38.79
C THR A 33 11.73 -14.91 -37.33
N THR A 34 10.55 -15.40 -36.94
CA THR A 34 10.06 -15.37 -35.55
C THR A 34 9.83 -16.77 -35.02
N ALA A 35 10.12 -17.00 -33.73
CA ALA A 35 10.03 -18.30 -33.05
C ALA A 35 8.63 -18.95 -33.03
N ILE A 36 7.60 -18.26 -33.52
CA ILE A 36 6.20 -18.72 -33.53
C ILE A 36 5.66 -18.48 -34.95
N SER A 37 5.19 -19.54 -35.61
CA SER A 37 4.55 -19.42 -36.93
C SER A 37 3.27 -18.59 -36.82
N PRO A 38 3.00 -17.65 -37.76
CA PRO A 38 1.78 -16.83 -37.76
C PRO A 38 0.51 -17.69 -37.77
N PHE A 39 0.58 -18.93 -38.26
CA PHE A 39 -0.48 -19.92 -38.19
C PHE A 39 -1.01 -20.11 -36.76
N TYR A 40 -0.12 -20.22 -35.75
CA TYR A 40 -0.52 -20.43 -34.36
C TYR A 40 -1.20 -19.19 -33.76
N SER A 41 -0.82 -17.99 -34.19
CA SER A 41 -1.41 -16.74 -33.69
C SER A 41 -2.86 -16.53 -34.11
N GLU A 42 -3.31 -17.22 -35.17
CA GLU A 42 -4.68 -17.11 -35.66
C GLU A 42 -5.68 -17.97 -34.87
N PHE A 43 -5.21 -18.90 -34.05
CA PHE A 43 -6.08 -19.75 -33.23
C PHE A 43 -6.23 -19.20 -31.82
N PRO A 44 -7.45 -19.22 -31.25
CA PRO A 44 -7.70 -18.76 -29.88
C PRO A 44 -7.16 -19.71 -28.80
N LEU A 45 -6.58 -20.85 -29.20
CA LEU A 45 -6.14 -21.94 -28.34
C LEU A 45 -4.73 -22.35 -28.74
N ASP A 46 -3.98 -22.88 -27.77
CA ASP A 46 -2.66 -23.43 -28.03
C ASP A 46 -2.85 -24.75 -28.78
N VAL A 47 -2.36 -24.82 -30.02
CA VAL A 47 -2.49 -25.99 -30.88
C VAL A 47 -1.16 -26.73 -30.89
N THR A 48 -1.17 -27.99 -30.46
CA THR A 48 -0.01 -28.88 -30.59
C THR A 48 -0.16 -29.68 -31.86
N VAL A 49 0.76 -29.49 -32.80
CA VAL A 49 0.73 -30.19 -34.10
C VAL A 49 1.62 -31.42 -34.04
N GLN A 50 1.08 -32.57 -34.38
CA GLN A 50 1.82 -33.84 -34.49
C GLN A 50 1.66 -34.44 -35.89
N GLN A 51 2.65 -35.23 -36.30
CA GLN A 51 2.65 -35.95 -37.58
C GLN A 51 2.76 -37.44 -37.30
N GLU A 52 1.85 -38.24 -37.84
CA GLU A 52 1.85 -39.69 -37.72
C GLU A 52 1.83 -40.34 -39.10
N TYR A 53 2.82 -41.17 -39.41
CA TYR A 53 2.97 -41.77 -40.74
C TYR A 53 2.25 -43.12 -40.84
N SER A 54 0.99 -43.15 -40.41
CA SER A 54 0.10 -44.31 -40.46
C SER A 54 -1.20 -43.95 -41.14
N TYR A 55 -1.87 -44.91 -41.78
CA TYR A 55 -3.24 -44.76 -42.27
C TYR A 55 -4.29 -45.11 -41.22
N GLN A 56 -3.86 -45.61 -40.05
CA GLN A 56 -4.75 -45.78 -38.91
C GLN A 56 -4.97 -44.42 -38.25
N PRO A 57 -6.23 -44.03 -37.98
CA PRO A 57 -6.50 -42.73 -37.41
C PRO A 57 -6.04 -42.69 -35.95
N PRO A 58 -5.39 -41.59 -35.52
CA PRO A 58 -4.97 -41.39 -34.15
C PRO A 58 -6.18 -41.36 -33.22
N LEU A 59 -6.19 -42.21 -32.20
CA LEU A 59 -7.28 -42.27 -31.21
C LEU A 59 -7.26 -41.09 -30.24
N ASP A 60 -6.11 -40.44 -30.09
CA ASP A 60 -5.88 -39.36 -29.12
C ASP A 60 -5.88 -37.96 -29.75
N ALA A 61 -6.22 -37.84 -31.05
CA ALA A 61 -6.32 -36.56 -31.74
C ALA A 61 -7.67 -35.88 -31.51
N ASP A 62 -7.65 -34.61 -31.11
CA ASP A 62 -8.86 -33.78 -31.08
C ASP A 62 -9.37 -33.50 -32.50
N ILE A 63 -8.43 -33.21 -33.40
CA ILE A 63 -8.66 -33.00 -34.82
C ILE A 63 -7.64 -33.84 -35.59
N ALA A 64 -8.13 -34.80 -36.37
CA ALA A 64 -7.29 -35.61 -37.24
C ALA A 64 -7.39 -35.09 -38.68
N ILE A 65 -6.24 -34.84 -39.33
CA ILE A 65 -6.17 -34.46 -40.74
C ILE A 65 -5.61 -35.66 -41.50
N CYS A 66 -6.47 -36.35 -42.25
CA CYS A 66 -6.07 -37.50 -43.05
C CYS A 66 -5.61 -37.04 -44.43
N VAL A 67 -4.35 -37.27 -44.76
CA VAL A 67 -3.75 -36.90 -46.04
C VAL A 67 -3.74 -38.09 -46.99
N VAL A 68 -4.45 -37.96 -48.11
CA VAL A 68 -4.68 -39.04 -49.07
C VAL A 68 -4.15 -38.66 -50.44
N ASP A 69 -3.44 -39.59 -51.08
CA ASP A 69 -3.14 -39.53 -52.51
C ASP A 69 -4.20 -40.33 -53.27
N PRO A 70 -4.97 -39.71 -54.15
CA PRO A 70 -5.91 -40.46 -54.98
C PRO A 70 -5.20 -41.26 -56.09
N VAL A 71 -3.94 -40.96 -56.42
CA VAL A 71 -3.20 -41.59 -57.54
C VAL A 71 -2.43 -42.83 -57.08
N SER A 72 -1.96 -42.85 -55.83
CA SER A 72 -1.00 -43.87 -55.38
C SER A 72 -1.59 -45.26 -55.11
N GLY A 73 -2.88 -45.50 -55.40
CA GLY A 73 -3.56 -46.77 -55.12
C GLY A 73 -3.57 -47.15 -53.63
N SER A 74 -3.40 -46.17 -52.74
CA SER A 74 -3.35 -46.39 -51.29
C SER A 74 -4.65 -47.01 -50.79
N PRO A 75 -4.62 -47.91 -49.78
CA PRO A 75 -5.83 -48.40 -49.14
C PRO A 75 -6.71 -47.23 -48.69
N ALA A 76 -8.03 -47.40 -48.84
CA ALA A 76 -9.00 -46.41 -48.40
C ALA A 76 -8.79 -46.13 -46.90
N PRO A 77 -8.59 -44.86 -46.50
CA PRO A 77 -8.33 -44.53 -45.11
C PRO A 77 -9.54 -44.88 -44.25
N THR A 78 -9.30 -45.54 -43.13
CA THR A 78 -10.33 -45.75 -42.12
C THR A 78 -10.49 -44.46 -41.31
N VAL A 79 -11.72 -43.99 -41.20
CA VAL A 79 -12.04 -42.78 -40.45
C VAL A 79 -12.94 -43.15 -39.27
N TYR A 80 -12.36 -43.17 -38.07
CA TYR A 80 -13.10 -43.43 -36.82
C TYR A 80 -13.49 -42.14 -36.10
N ASN A 81 -12.68 -41.09 -36.19
CA ASN A 81 -12.94 -39.83 -35.50
C ASN A 81 -13.93 -38.97 -36.32
N PRO A 82 -15.10 -38.56 -35.76
CA PRO A 82 -16.09 -37.75 -36.45
C PRO A 82 -15.56 -36.36 -36.87
N ASN A 83 -14.46 -35.93 -36.25
CA ASN A 83 -13.81 -34.64 -36.47
C ASN A 83 -12.68 -34.71 -37.51
N THR A 84 -12.55 -35.83 -38.22
CA THR A 84 -11.50 -36.00 -39.22
C THR A 84 -11.77 -35.11 -40.43
N ILE A 85 -10.77 -34.31 -40.80
CA ILE A 85 -10.74 -33.56 -42.06
C ILE A 85 -9.97 -34.40 -43.07
N LEU A 86 -10.63 -34.77 -44.16
CA LEU A 86 -10.01 -35.57 -45.20
C LEU A 86 -9.44 -34.65 -46.27
N VAL A 87 -8.15 -34.77 -46.56
CA VAL A 87 -7.41 -33.89 -47.48
C VAL A 87 -6.84 -34.72 -48.62
N TYR A 88 -7.35 -34.49 -49.83
CA TYR A 88 -6.81 -35.06 -51.05
C TYR A 88 -5.75 -34.15 -51.64
N THR A 89 -4.61 -34.74 -52.04
CA THR A 89 -3.44 -34.01 -52.58
C THR A 89 -3.50 -33.71 -54.07
N SER A 90 -4.60 -34.04 -54.74
CA SER A 90 -4.84 -33.63 -56.12
C SER A 90 -6.25 -33.09 -56.28
N ILE A 91 -6.39 -32.13 -57.19
CA ILE A 91 -7.67 -31.54 -57.55
C ILE A 91 -8.27 -32.38 -58.68
N PRO A 92 -9.40 -33.07 -58.46
CA PRO A 92 -10.00 -33.89 -59.49
C PRO A 92 -10.52 -32.99 -60.62
N THR A 93 -10.24 -33.36 -61.87
CA THR A 93 -10.75 -32.68 -63.07
C THR A 93 -12.24 -32.95 -63.31
N THR A 94 -12.78 -34.01 -62.69
CA THR A 94 -14.18 -34.41 -62.75
C THR A 94 -14.80 -34.39 -61.36
N SER A 95 -16.14 -34.35 -61.26
CA SER A 95 -16.85 -34.34 -59.98
C SER A 95 -16.53 -35.58 -59.15
N TYR A 96 -15.60 -35.47 -58.20
CA TYR A 96 -15.25 -36.56 -57.31
C TYR A 96 -16.40 -36.80 -56.32
N ARG A 97 -16.93 -38.02 -56.31
CA ARG A 97 -17.90 -38.47 -55.31
C ARG A 97 -17.13 -39.28 -54.27
N PRO A 98 -17.05 -38.83 -53.00
CA PRO A 98 -16.38 -39.61 -51.97
C PRO A 98 -17.04 -40.99 -51.85
N PRO A 99 -16.24 -42.04 -51.57
CA PRO A 99 -16.77 -43.38 -51.36
C PRO A 99 -17.88 -43.39 -50.29
N PRO A 100 -18.93 -44.19 -50.45
CA PRO A 100 -20.10 -44.18 -49.56
C PRO A 100 -19.79 -44.55 -48.10
N HIS A 101 -18.64 -45.16 -47.83
CA HIS A 101 -18.19 -45.52 -46.48
C HIS A 101 -17.55 -44.36 -45.72
N ILE A 102 -17.15 -43.27 -46.40
CA ILE A 102 -16.55 -42.11 -45.75
C ILE A 102 -17.67 -41.18 -45.27
N ARG A 103 -17.96 -41.24 -43.97
CA ARG A 103 -19.00 -40.40 -43.32
C ARG A 103 -18.53 -38.98 -42.95
N THR A 104 -17.30 -38.61 -43.31
CA THR A 104 -16.77 -37.27 -42.97
C THR A 104 -17.47 -36.20 -43.77
N LYS A 105 -17.98 -35.18 -43.07
CA LYS A 105 -18.65 -34.03 -43.71
C LYS A 105 -17.67 -33.05 -44.37
N LYS A 106 -16.36 -33.17 -44.12
CA LYS A 106 -15.35 -32.17 -44.49
C LYS A 106 -14.25 -32.84 -45.33
N VAL A 107 -14.43 -32.79 -46.65
CA VAL A 107 -13.45 -33.24 -47.65
C VAL A 107 -12.85 -32.01 -48.34
N LEU A 108 -11.53 -31.92 -48.35
CA LEU A 108 -10.77 -30.82 -48.97
C LEU A 108 -9.87 -31.37 -50.07
N PHE A 109 -9.65 -30.57 -51.11
CA PHE A 109 -8.74 -30.88 -52.22
C PHE A 109 -7.68 -29.80 -52.28
N ILE A 110 -6.42 -30.22 -52.28
CA ILE A 110 -5.28 -29.32 -52.15
C ILE A 110 -4.18 -29.80 -53.08
N ASP A 111 -3.53 -28.87 -53.74
CA ASP A 111 -2.30 -29.16 -54.49
C ASP A 111 -1.08 -28.64 -53.71
N PRO A 112 -0.43 -29.50 -52.90
CA PRO A 112 0.71 -29.07 -52.10
C PRO A 112 1.93 -28.72 -52.96
N GLY A 113 2.02 -29.25 -54.19
CA GLY A 113 3.11 -28.92 -55.12
C GLY A 113 3.00 -27.47 -55.58
N ARG A 114 1.79 -27.08 -56.00
CA ARG A 114 1.49 -25.70 -56.40
C ARG A 114 1.62 -24.71 -55.24
N ALA A 115 1.13 -25.07 -54.05
CA ALA A 115 1.27 -24.22 -52.87
C ALA A 115 2.74 -23.94 -52.53
N ARG A 116 3.58 -24.98 -52.60
CA ARG A 116 5.02 -24.88 -52.38
C ARG A 116 5.71 -24.03 -53.44
N ALA A 117 5.39 -24.22 -54.73
CA ALA A 117 5.94 -23.40 -55.80
C ALA A 117 5.64 -21.90 -55.60
N GLY A 118 4.42 -21.56 -55.18
CA GLY A 118 4.06 -20.19 -54.82
C GLY A 118 4.86 -19.65 -53.64
N LEU A 119 5.03 -20.46 -52.58
CA LEU A 119 5.83 -20.08 -51.40
C LEU A 119 7.32 -19.92 -51.73
N ASP A 120 7.88 -20.79 -52.56
CA ASP A 120 9.26 -20.73 -52.99
C ASP A 120 9.50 -19.50 -53.89
N ALA A 121 8.54 -19.13 -54.74
CA ALA A 121 8.61 -17.92 -55.56
C ALA A 121 8.67 -16.63 -54.72
N ILE A 122 7.80 -16.47 -53.71
CA ILE A 122 7.83 -15.27 -52.84
C ILE A 122 9.04 -15.24 -51.91
N ARG A 123 9.57 -16.40 -51.51
CA ARG A 123 10.80 -16.48 -50.70
C ARG A 123 12.05 -16.11 -51.48
N ALA A 124 12.10 -16.50 -52.76
CA ALA A 124 13.23 -16.19 -53.63
C ALA A 124 13.37 -14.67 -53.87
N ASP A 125 12.25 -13.97 -54.06
CA ASP A 125 12.24 -12.51 -54.25
C ASP A 125 10.94 -11.88 -53.71
N PRO A 126 10.87 -11.51 -52.42
CA PRO A 126 9.65 -10.95 -51.82
C PRO A 126 9.33 -9.55 -52.35
N SER A 127 10.30 -8.85 -52.94
CA SER A 127 10.12 -7.51 -53.52
C SER A 127 9.55 -7.52 -54.94
N SER A 128 9.68 -8.63 -55.65
CA SER A 128 9.23 -8.73 -57.04
C SER A 128 7.71 -8.84 -57.15
N SER A 129 7.11 -7.95 -57.95
CA SER A 129 5.68 -8.01 -58.27
C SER A 129 5.29 -9.30 -58.98
N ALA A 130 6.20 -9.86 -59.79
CA ALA A 130 6.01 -11.15 -60.47
C ALA A 130 5.97 -12.30 -59.46
N ALA A 131 6.88 -12.32 -58.48
CA ALA A 131 6.89 -13.31 -57.41
C ALA A 131 5.61 -13.25 -56.54
N VAL A 132 5.13 -12.04 -56.23
CA VAL A 132 3.84 -11.83 -55.55
C VAL A 132 2.66 -12.36 -56.38
N GLN A 133 2.66 -12.14 -57.69
CA GLN A 133 1.62 -12.65 -58.58
C GLN A 133 1.63 -14.18 -58.65
N ILE A 134 2.81 -14.80 -58.81
CA ILE A 134 2.96 -16.26 -58.81
C ILE A 134 2.48 -16.84 -57.48
N TYR A 135 2.92 -16.27 -56.36
CA TYR A 135 2.44 -16.67 -55.03
C TYR A 135 0.92 -16.58 -54.93
N ARG A 136 0.31 -15.46 -55.30
CA ARG A 136 -1.16 -15.32 -55.25
C ARG A 136 -1.85 -16.35 -56.12
N HIS A 137 -1.40 -16.52 -57.36
CA HIS A 137 -2.02 -17.43 -58.32
C HIS A 137 -1.90 -18.89 -57.85
N ASP A 138 -0.70 -19.30 -57.44
CA ASP A 138 -0.41 -20.68 -57.08
C ASP A 138 -0.87 -21.04 -55.67
N PHE A 139 -0.75 -20.14 -54.71
CA PHE A 139 -1.27 -20.36 -53.37
C PHE A 139 -2.81 -20.39 -53.36
N LEU A 140 -3.49 -19.47 -54.06
CA LEU A 140 -4.96 -19.53 -54.20
C LEU A 140 -5.40 -20.75 -54.99
N GLY A 141 -4.70 -21.06 -56.10
CA GLY A 141 -4.98 -22.21 -56.94
C GLY A 141 -4.75 -23.55 -56.23
N SER A 142 -3.83 -23.59 -55.26
CA SER A 142 -3.57 -24.79 -54.45
C SER A 142 -4.66 -25.09 -53.44
N ARG A 143 -5.51 -24.11 -53.10
CA ARG A 143 -6.53 -24.21 -52.04
C ARG A 143 -6.00 -24.54 -50.64
N ALA A 144 -4.70 -24.37 -50.38
CA ALA A 144 -4.13 -24.60 -49.04
C ALA A 144 -4.83 -23.76 -47.95
N GLY A 145 -5.26 -22.54 -48.30
CA GLY A 145 -6.04 -21.66 -47.41
C GLY A 145 -7.41 -22.22 -47.00
N ASP A 146 -7.96 -23.20 -47.73
CA ASP A 146 -9.23 -23.84 -47.36
C ASP A 146 -9.08 -24.75 -46.13
N ILE A 147 -7.89 -25.31 -45.87
CA ILE A 147 -7.60 -26.00 -44.59
C ILE A 147 -7.78 -25.01 -43.46
N LEU A 148 -7.10 -23.87 -43.54
CA LEU A 148 -7.12 -22.87 -42.49
C LEU A 148 -8.53 -22.33 -42.24
N ARG A 149 -9.30 -22.07 -43.32
CA ARG A 149 -10.71 -21.65 -43.20
C ARG A 149 -11.57 -22.74 -42.55
N THR A 150 -11.37 -23.99 -42.95
CA THR A 150 -12.12 -25.14 -42.43
C THR A 150 -11.77 -25.41 -40.97
N LEU A 151 -10.50 -25.28 -40.60
CA LEU A 151 -10.04 -25.33 -39.22
C LEU A 151 -10.66 -24.19 -38.43
N LYS A 152 -10.57 -22.93 -38.87
CA LYS A 152 -11.21 -21.79 -38.18
C LYS A 152 -12.72 -22.00 -37.97
N GLN A 153 -13.42 -22.45 -39.01
CA GLN A 153 -14.83 -22.79 -38.92
C GLN A 153 -15.05 -23.94 -37.93
N TYR A 154 -14.20 -24.96 -37.96
CA TYR A 154 -14.25 -26.08 -37.01
C TYR A 154 -13.98 -25.63 -35.57
N PHE A 155 -13.02 -24.73 -35.33
CA PHE A 155 -12.76 -24.12 -34.03
C PHE A 155 -13.95 -23.27 -33.54
N ALA A 156 -14.73 -22.68 -34.45
CA ALA A 156 -15.92 -21.92 -34.10
C ALA A 156 -17.14 -22.82 -33.81
N GLU A 157 -17.35 -23.89 -34.60
CA GLU A 157 -18.54 -24.74 -34.55
C GLU A 157 -18.41 -25.96 -33.63
N SER A 158 -17.19 -26.44 -33.39
CA SER A 158 -16.99 -27.73 -32.71
C SER A 158 -17.35 -27.63 -31.21
N PRO A 159 -18.30 -28.46 -30.73
CA PRO A 159 -18.67 -28.46 -29.32
C PRO A 159 -17.52 -28.91 -28.41
N THR A 160 -16.64 -29.80 -28.90
CA THR A 160 -15.45 -30.26 -28.17
C THR A 160 -14.48 -29.11 -27.96
N ILE A 161 -14.24 -28.30 -28.99
CA ILE A 161 -13.34 -27.15 -28.91
C ILE A 161 -13.92 -26.04 -28.03
N GLN A 162 -15.22 -25.77 -28.15
CA GLN A 162 -15.90 -24.83 -27.26
C GLN A 162 -15.79 -25.29 -25.79
N ALA A 163 -15.94 -26.58 -25.51
CA ALA A 163 -15.73 -27.14 -24.17
C ALA A 163 -14.28 -26.98 -23.69
N ILE A 164 -13.28 -27.21 -24.56
CA ILE A 164 -11.86 -26.99 -24.25
C ILE A 164 -11.60 -25.49 -23.97
N ARG A 165 -12.12 -24.58 -24.79
CA ARG A 165 -11.99 -23.12 -24.60
C ARG A 165 -12.61 -22.67 -23.29
N LYS A 166 -13.83 -23.12 -23.00
CA LYS A 166 -14.51 -22.83 -21.74
C LYS A 166 -13.72 -23.35 -20.55
N ARG A 167 -13.20 -24.59 -20.61
CA ARG A 167 -12.34 -25.14 -19.54
C ARG A 167 -11.05 -24.35 -19.37
N LYS A 168 -10.41 -23.92 -20.47
CA LYS A 168 -9.22 -23.06 -20.41
C LYS A 168 -9.55 -21.72 -19.76
N GLN A 169 -10.68 -21.11 -20.11
CA GLN A 169 -11.15 -19.86 -19.48
C GLN A 169 -11.46 -20.04 -17.99
N LEU A 170 -12.17 -21.10 -17.60
CA LEU A 170 -12.41 -21.44 -16.19
C LEU A 170 -11.09 -21.68 -15.45
N GLY A 171 -10.15 -22.40 -16.05
CA GLY A 171 -8.81 -22.60 -15.48
C GLY A 171 -8.07 -21.29 -15.27
N GLN A 172 -8.14 -20.36 -16.22
CA GLN A 172 -7.58 -19.02 -16.08
C GLN A 172 -8.27 -18.21 -14.97
N LEU A 173 -9.59 -18.31 -14.83
CA LEU A 173 -10.34 -17.65 -13.75
C LEU A 173 -9.96 -18.22 -12.37
N VAL A 174 -9.76 -19.53 -12.24
CA VAL A 174 -9.31 -20.16 -10.99
C VAL A 174 -7.88 -19.73 -10.63
N VAL A 175 -6.98 -19.67 -11.62
CA VAL A 175 -5.63 -19.14 -11.39
C VAL A 175 -5.70 -17.68 -10.95
N ALA A 176 -6.53 -16.86 -11.60
CA ALA A 176 -6.70 -15.46 -11.21
C ALA A 176 -7.29 -15.30 -9.80
N GLU A 177 -8.27 -16.13 -9.44
CA GLU A 177 -8.87 -16.14 -8.10
C GLU A 177 -7.84 -16.48 -7.02
N THR A 178 -7.01 -17.51 -7.26
CA THR A 178 -5.94 -17.89 -6.33
C THR A 178 -4.88 -16.79 -6.20
N GLU A 179 -4.52 -16.11 -7.29
CA GLU A 179 -3.61 -14.96 -7.24
C GLU A 179 -4.19 -13.77 -6.45
N VAL A 180 -5.46 -13.43 -6.67
CA VAL A 180 -6.16 -12.37 -5.91
C VAL A 180 -6.23 -12.74 -4.42
N ASN A 181 -6.57 -13.99 -4.09
CA ASN A 181 -6.59 -14.48 -2.71
C ASN A 181 -5.20 -14.40 -2.06
N ASN A 182 -4.16 -14.90 -2.72
CA ASN A 182 -2.78 -14.81 -2.23
C ASN A 182 -2.35 -13.36 -1.96
N LEU A 183 -2.78 -12.42 -2.80
CA LEU A 183 -2.46 -11.00 -2.63
C LEU A 183 -3.28 -10.37 -1.47
N LEU A 184 -4.54 -10.76 -1.29
CA LEU A 184 -5.34 -10.34 -0.14
C LEU A 184 -4.80 -10.91 1.18
N ASP A 185 -4.31 -12.14 1.19
CA ASP A 185 -3.66 -12.75 2.36
C ASP A 185 -2.42 -11.96 2.77
N LYS A 186 -1.57 -11.60 1.80
CA LYS A 186 -0.40 -10.73 2.07
C LYS A 186 -0.79 -9.34 2.58
N VAL A 187 -1.93 -8.79 2.14
CA VAL A 187 -2.47 -7.53 2.66
C VAL A 187 -2.96 -7.69 4.09
N CYS A 188 -3.60 -8.81 4.42
CA CYS A 188 -3.98 -9.15 5.79
C CYS A 188 -2.73 -9.26 6.69
N ASP A 189 -1.67 -9.90 6.22
CA ASP A 189 -0.39 -10.02 6.94
C ASP A 189 0.24 -8.65 7.17
N LEU A 190 0.29 -7.79 6.15
CA LEU A 190 0.82 -6.42 6.30
C LEU A 190 -0.03 -5.61 7.29
N ARG A 191 -1.35 -5.74 7.25
CA ARG A 191 -2.24 -5.08 8.21
C ARG A 191 -2.01 -5.57 9.64
N ALA A 192 -1.88 -6.87 9.84
CA ALA A 192 -1.56 -7.45 11.15
C ALA A 192 -0.21 -6.94 11.67
N SER A 193 0.82 -6.91 10.81
CA SER A 193 2.14 -6.38 11.17
C SER A 193 2.11 -4.90 11.55
N VAL A 194 1.31 -4.08 10.85
CA VAL A 194 1.12 -2.66 11.18
C VAL A 194 0.50 -2.48 12.57
N GLU A 195 -0.55 -3.24 12.90
CA GLU A 195 -1.20 -3.13 14.20
C GLU A 195 -0.33 -3.69 15.34
N GLU A 196 0.38 -4.80 15.12
CA GLU A 196 1.34 -5.36 16.08
C GLU A 196 2.47 -4.37 16.39
N GLU A 197 3.09 -3.79 15.36
CA GLU A 197 4.16 -2.82 15.54
C GLU A 197 3.63 -1.52 16.15
N LYS A 198 2.38 -1.11 15.86
CA LYS A 198 1.73 0.03 16.53
C LYS A 198 1.65 -0.18 18.03
N GLU A 199 1.09 -1.31 18.47
CA GLU A 199 0.95 -1.60 19.90
C GLU A 199 2.31 -1.71 20.60
N LYS A 200 3.28 -2.38 19.95
CA LYS A 200 4.64 -2.53 20.45
C LYS A 200 5.32 -1.17 20.63
N VAL A 201 5.27 -0.31 19.62
CA VAL A 201 5.85 1.03 19.65
C VAL A 201 5.21 1.90 20.73
N ILE A 202 3.88 1.90 20.84
CA ILE A 202 3.17 2.66 21.87
C ILE A 202 3.59 2.19 23.27
N LYS A 203 3.68 0.87 23.47
CA LYS A 203 4.14 0.28 24.73
C LYS A 203 5.62 0.58 25.00
N GLU A 204 6.47 0.61 24.00
CA GLU A 204 7.90 0.92 24.14
C GLU A 204 8.14 2.41 24.48
N ILE A 205 7.39 3.33 23.86
CA ILE A 205 7.52 4.78 24.06
C ILE A 205 6.86 5.23 25.37
N LEU A 206 5.62 4.79 25.61
CA LEU A 206 4.78 5.28 26.72
C LEU A 206 4.69 4.30 27.90
N GLY A 207 5.17 3.08 27.75
CA GLY A 207 5.04 2.04 28.77
C GLY A 207 5.82 2.36 30.05
N GLY A 208 5.36 1.76 31.15
CA GLY A 208 6.01 1.90 32.46
C GLY A 208 5.85 3.27 33.12
N GLY A 209 4.92 4.11 32.63
CA GLY A 209 4.69 5.43 33.22
C GLY A 209 5.91 6.36 33.09
N ARG A 210 6.72 6.19 32.04
CA ARG A 210 7.95 6.99 31.81
C ARG A 210 7.70 8.49 31.84
N VAL A 211 6.57 8.95 31.30
CA VAL A 211 6.20 10.37 31.35
C VAL A 211 6.03 10.84 32.79
N ARG A 212 5.32 10.06 33.62
CA ARG A 212 5.15 10.34 35.05
C ARG A 212 6.48 10.32 35.80
N HIS A 213 7.36 9.37 35.47
CA HIS A 213 8.71 9.31 36.05
C HIS A 213 9.55 10.54 35.67
N ALA A 214 9.55 10.93 34.39
CA ALA A 214 10.29 12.11 33.91
C ALA A 214 9.76 13.40 34.55
N VAL A 215 8.43 13.52 34.73
CA VAL A 215 7.79 14.62 35.45
C VAL A 215 8.18 14.62 36.92
N ALA A 216 8.16 13.46 37.60
CA ALA A 216 8.55 13.35 38.99
C ALA A 216 10.03 13.70 39.20
N GLN A 217 10.90 13.28 38.28
CA GLN A 217 12.30 13.66 38.25
C GLN A 217 12.46 15.16 38.04
N ALA A 218 11.76 15.76 37.07
CA ALA A 218 11.77 17.20 36.85
C ALA A 218 11.31 17.96 38.10
N LYS A 219 10.27 17.48 38.79
CA LYS A 219 9.81 18.03 40.07
C LYS A 219 10.92 17.99 41.11
N ASN A 220 11.56 16.82 41.29
CA ASN A 220 12.67 16.66 42.24
C ASN A 220 13.87 17.56 41.92
N ASP A 221 14.17 17.80 40.65
CA ASP A 221 15.28 18.65 40.21
C ASP A 221 14.96 20.15 40.36
N ILE A 222 13.69 20.54 40.23
CA ILE A 222 13.25 21.94 40.40
C ILE A 222 13.09 22.30 41.89
N THR A 223 12.65 21.37 42.74
CA THR A 223 12.49 21.56 44.19
C THR A 223 13.68 22.25 44.86
N PRO A 224 14.95 21.82 44.72
CA PRO A 224 16.08 22.50 45.35
C PRO A 224 16.28 23.93 44.84
N SER A 225 15.90 24.23 43.59
CA SER A 225 15.94 25.59 43.06
C SER A 225 14.84 26.46 43.69
N MET A 226 13.64 25.90 43.87
CA MET A 226 12.51 26.59 44.51
C MET A 226 12.70 26.78 46.02
N ASP A 227 13.36 25.84 46.68
CA ASP A 227 13.69 25.92 48.12
C ASP A 227 14.79 26.95 48.40
N ARG A 228 15.74 27.12 47.47
CA ARG A 228 16.76 28.18 47.52
C ARG A 228 16.17 29.59 47.45
N LEU A 229 14.96 29.75 46.93
CA LEU A 229 14.22 31.02 46.91
C LEU A 229 13.60 31.31 48.28
N THR A 230 14.43 31.53 49.29
CA THR A 230 13.94 31.94 50.61
C THR A 230 13.20 33.28 50.51
N TRP A 231 12.20 33.51 51.38
CA TRP A 231 11.35 34.70 51.30
C TRP A 231 12.16 36.00 51.29
N TRP A 232 13.27 36.06 52.05
CA TRP A 232 14.15 37.24 52.05
C TRP A 232 14.91 37.38 50.74
N ARG A 233 15.40 36.28 50.14
CA ARG A 233 16.14 36.32 48.86
C ARG A 233 15.24 36.77 47.71
N MET A 234 13.98 36.35 47.75
CA MET A 234 12.95 36.78 46.81
C MET A 234 12.68 38.29 46.89
N ILE A 235 12.76 38.90 48.07
CA ILE A 235 12.58 40.35 48.25
C ILE A 235 13.79 41.14 47.72
N TRP A 236 15.01 40.62 47.92
CA TRP A 236 16.23 41.31 47.49
C TRP A 236 16.54 41.19 45.99
N ARG A 237 16.02 40.15 45.31
CA ARG A 237 16.36 39.83 43.90
C ARG A 237 15.12 39.58 43.05
N VAL A 238 14.11 40.44 43.18
CA VAL A 238 12.80 40.23 42.56
C VAL A 238 12.91 39.98 41.05
N ASP A 239 13.74 40.76 40.35
CA ASP A 239 13.92 40.70 38.89
C ASP A 239 14.69 39.46 38.40
N GLU A 240 15.42 38.79 39.28
CA GLU A 240 16.16 37.57 38.93
C GLU A 240 15.30 36.30 39.09
N ILE A 241 14.16 36.37 39.80
CA ILE A 241 13.38 35.17 40.15
C ILE A 241 12.79 34.50 38.91
N SER A 242 12.20 35.28 38.00
CA SER A 242 11.59 34.75 36.79
C SER A 242 12.62 34.02 35.94
N ASN A 243 13.77 34.66 35.71
CA ASN A 243 14.88 34.09 34.96
C ASN A 243 15.44 32.83 35.65
N TYR A 244 15.65 32.88 36.97
CA TYR A 244 16.19 31.74 37.73
C TYR A 244 15.24 30.54 37.73
N VAL A 245 13.93 30.76 37.94
CA VAL A 245 12.92 29.69 37.91
C VAL A 245 12.77 29.17 36.48
N GLN A 246 12.69 30.05 35.48
CA GLN A 246 12.55 29.64 34.08
C GLN A 246 13.78 28.87 33.58
N GLU A 247 14.98 29.24 34.01
CA GLU A 247 16.20 28.51 33.70
C GLU A 247 16.25 27.15 34.41
N ALA A 248 15.87 27.10 35.70
CA ALA A 248 15.78 25.85 36.44
C ALA A 248 14.75 24.89 35.81
N VAL A 249 13.56 25.39 35.48
CA VAL A 249 12.51 24.63 34.79
C VAL A 249 13.00 24.21 33.40
N GLY A 250 13.57 25.10 32.59
CA GLY A 250 14.10 24.77 31.26
C GLY A 250 15.24 23.75 31.28
N ARG A 251 16.04 23.69 32.35
CA ARG A 251 17.08 22.67 32.55
C ARG A 251 16.51 21.33 33.01
N ALA A 252 15.53 21.33 33.90
CA ALA A 252 14.99 20.12 34.53
C ALA A 252 13.79 19.50 33.79
N TRP A 253 13.07 20.28 32.97
CA TRP A 253 11.81 19.85 32.38
C TRP A 253 12.01 18.76 31.33
N CYS A 254 11.72 17.52 31.71
CA CYS A 254 11.54 16.37 30.84
C CYS A 254 12.66 16.13 29.79
N ARG A 255 13.91 16.52 30.04
CA ARG A 255 15.01 16.35 29.07
C ARG A 255 15.22 14.89 28.67
N GLY A 256 15.20 13.98 29.64
CA GLY A 256 15.30 12.55 29.36
C GLY A 256 14.13 12.02 28.50
N LEU A 257 12.93 12.61 28.63
CA LEU A 257 11.80 12.27 27.77
C LEU A 257 11.95 12.86 26.37
N GLU A 258 12.45 14.10 26.23
CA GLU A 258 12.73 14.71 24.91
C GLU A 258 13.80 13.91 24.15
N GLU A 259 14.90 13.52 24.81
CA GLU A 259 15.94 12.67 24.24
C GLU A 259 15.38 11.30 23.83
N HIS A 260 14.52 10.72 24.67
CA HIS A 260 13.87 9.44 24.38
C HIS A 260 12.92 9.51 23.18
N LEU A 261 12.07 10.54 23.11
CA LEU A 261 11.19 10.77 21.97
C LEU A 261 11.98 11.07 20.70
N THR A 262 13.10 11.80 20.81
CA THR A 262 14.00 12.06 19.69
C THR A 262 14.64 10.77 19.18
N PHE A 263 15.16 9.94 20.08
CA PHE A 263 15.67 8.61 19.74
C PHE A 263 14.62 7.75 19.03
N TYR A 264 13.40 7.68 19.57
CA TYR A 264 12.32 6.92 18.94
C TYR A 264 11.87 7.52 17.61
N SER A 265 11.90 8.83 17.41
CA SER A 265 11.59 9.41 16.10
C SER A 265 12.55 8.92 15.01
N GLY A 266 13.82 8.69 15.34
CA GLY A 266 14.78 8.01 14.46
C GLY A 266 14.38 6.56 14.18
N LYS A 267 14.05 5.78 15.22
CA LYS A 267 13.58 4.39 15.08
C LYS A 267 12.28 4.28 14.27
N LEU A 268 11.37 5.25 14.41
CA LEU A 268 10.13 5.32 13.65
C LEU A 268 10.37 5.63 12.17
N THR A 269 11.44 6.33 11.85
CA THR A 269 11.84 6.59 10.45
C THR A 269 12.30 5.30 9.76
N ASP A 270 13.10 4.48 10.45
CA ASP A 270 13.48 3.14 9.98
C ASP A 270 12.24 2.23 9.82
N LEU A 271 11.31 2.28 10.78
CA LEU A 271 10.05 1.53 10.70
C LEU A 271 9.16 2.00 9.53
N GLN A 272 9.09 3.31 9.29
CA GLN A 272 8.37 3.91 8.16
C GLN A 272 8.92 3.41 6.83
N GLU A 273 10.24 3.41 6.64
CA GLU A 273 10.91 2.90 5.44
C GLU A 273 10.67 1.40 5.24
N ARG A 274 10.77 0.60 6.31
CA ARG A 274 10.50 -0.84 6.28
C ARG A 274 9.06 -1.14 5.83
N LEU A 275 8.08 -0.41 6.37
CA LEU A 275 6.67 -0.57 5.99
C LEU A 275 6.40 -0.09 4.57
N GLU A 276 7.05 0.98 4.12
CA GLU A 276 6.97 1.45 2.73
C GLU A 276 7.55 0.41 1.76
N CYS A 277 8.68 -0.21 2.11
CA CYS A 277 9.27 -1.31 1.35
C CYS A 277 8.34 -2.53 1.30
N GLN A 278 7.75 -2.94 2.43
CA GLN A 278 6.79 -4.03 2.46
C GLN A 278 5.55 -3.73 1.61
N ALA A 279 4.95 -2.54 1.75
CA ALA A 279 3.81 -2.10 0.95
C ALA A 279 4.15 -2.05 -0.56
N SER A 280 5.35 -1.58 -0.92
CA SER A 280 5.83 -1.55 -2.30
C SER A 280 6.08 -2.94 -2.86
N SER A 281 6.53 -3.89 -2.03
CA SER A 281 6.76 -5.29 -2.41
C SER A 281 5.47 -6.07 -2.70
N LEU A 282 4.33 -5.62 -2.14
CA LEU A 282 3.02 -6.17 -2.49
C LEU A 282 2.61 -5.83 -3.93
N LEU A 283 3.16 -4.76 -4.50
CA LEU A 283 2.86 -4.30 -5.85
C LEU A 283 3.85 -4.94 -6.85
N PRO A 284 3.42 -5.85 -7.72
CA PRO A 284 4.32 -6.53 -8.66
C PRO A 284 5.09 -5.51 -9.52
N SER A 285 6.42 -5.68 -9.61
CA SER A 285 7.33 -4.74 -10.30
C SER A 285 7.26 -4.84 -11.82
N GLN A 286 6.93 -6.01 -12.36
CA GLN A 286 6.76 -6.26 -13.78
C GLN A 286 5.26 -6.38 -14.07
N GLY A 287 4.84 -5.99 -15.28
CA GLY A 287 3.44 -5.86 -15.69
C GLY A 287 2.55 -7.06 -15.32
N PRO A 288 1.22 -6.91 -15.44
CA PRO A 288 0.27 -7.85 -14.86
C PRO A 288 0.65 -9.30 -15.19
N PRO A 289 0.78 -10.20 -14.20
CA PRO A 289 0.94 -11.64 -14.46
C PRO A 289 -0.25 -12.19 -15.27
N PHE A 290 -1.36 -11.46 -15.26
CA PHE A 290 -2.51 -11.64 -16.14
C PHE A 290 -2.14 -11.28 -17.58
N SER A 291 -1.96 -12.30 -18.42
CA SER A 291 -2.03 -12.09 -19.87
C SER A 291 -3.38 -11.45 -20.22
N PRO A 292 -3.41 -10.27 -20.87
CA PRO A 292 -4.63 -9.52 -21.19
C PRO A 292 -5.53 -10.21 -22.23
N THR A 293 -5.30 -11.49 -22.51
CA THR A 293 -6.05 -12.27 -23.50
C THR A 293 -7.51 -12.52 -23.11
N SER A 294 -7.89 -12.24 -21.86
CA SER A 294 -9.27 -12.32 -21.39
C SER A 294 -9.73 -10.95 -20.89
N ASN A 295 -10.64 -10.31 -21.64
CA ASN A 295 -11.31 -9.05 -21.26
C ASN A 295 -12.17 -9.18 -19.96
N ALA A 296 -12.18 -10.36 -19.33
CA ALA A 296 -13.07 -10.68 -18.21
C ALA A 296 -12.58 -10.17 -16.85
N VAL A 297 -11.26 -10.02 -16.66
CA VAL A 297 -10.70 -9.58 -15.36
C VAL A 297 -10.22 -8.12 -15.48
N PRO A 298 -10.68 -7.21 -14.60
CA PRO A 298 -10.22 -5.83 -14.57
C PRO A 298 -8.70 -5.78 -14.44
N THR A 299 -8.04 -5.05 -15.33
CA THR A 299 -6.59 -4.86 -15.24
C THR A 299 -6.26 -4.18 -13.91
N PRO A 300 -5.35 -4.75 -13.10
CA PRO A 300 -5.09 -4.19 -11.78
C PRO A 300 -4.52 -2.77 -11.89
N PRO A 301 -5.03 -1.80 -11.10
CA PRO A 301 -4.55 -0.42 -11.11
C PRO A 301 -3.22 -0.27 -10.34
N PHE A 302 -2.32 -1.28 -10.38
CA PHE A 302 -1.09 -1.28 -9.60
C PHE A 302 -0.20 -0.08 -9.87
N ASN A 303 -0.16 0.41 -11.12
CA ASN A 303 0.58 1.62 -11.47
C ASN A 303 -0.03 2.87 -10.82
N VAL A 304 -1.37 2.94 -10.74
CA VAL A 304 -2.07 4.06 -10.08
C VAL A 304 -1.82 4.02 -8.57
N ILE A 305 -1.92 2.83 -7.95
CA ILE A 305 -1.63 2.64 -6.54
C ILE A 305 -0.17 3.01 -6.24
N ARG A 306 0.78 2.51 -7.03
CA ARG A 306 2.21 2.85 -6.89
C ARG A 306 2.45 4.35 -6.97
N ASN A 307 1.87 5.03 -7.96
CA ASN A 307 1.99 6.47 -8.11
C ASN A 307 1.39 7.22 -6.91
N LEU A 308 0.25 6.75 -6.39
CA LEU A 308 -0.40 7.33 -5.21
C LEU A 308 0.44 7.14 -3.94
N LEU A 309 1.05 5.98 -3.74
CA LEU A 309 1.95 5.74 -2.61
C LEU A 309 3.21 6.61 -2.71
N GLN A 310 3.82 6.70 -3.90
CA GLN A 310 4.97 7.57 -4.14
C GLN A 310 4.63 9.05 -3.95
N GLN A 311 3.45 9.49 -4.36
CA GLN A 311 3.00 10.86 -4.12
C GLN A 311 2.89 11.13 -2.63
N GLN A 312 2.39 10.16 -1.87
CA GLN A 312 2.23 10.29 -0.43
C GLN A 312 3.56 10.30 0.31
N SER A 313 4.53 9.46 -0.08
CA SER A 313 5.87 9.48 0.53
C SER A 313 6.68 10.73 0.18
N ARG A 314 6.36 11.40 -0.93
CA ARG A 314 6.97 12.69 -1.32
C ARG A 314 6.37 13.92 -0.66
N LEU A 315 5.26 13.78 0.08
CA LEU A 315 4.68 14.95 0.77
C LEU A 315 5.67 15.45 1.83
N PRO A 316 5.90 16.77 1.95
CA PRO A 316 6.78 17.32 2.98
C PRO A 316 6.24 17.04 4.39
N SER A 317 4.95 16.77 4.50
CA SER A 317 4.32 16.34 5.74
C SER A 317 4.61 14.88 6.09
N TYR A 318 5.08 14.03 5.18
CA TYR A 318 5.35 12.62 5.45
C TYR A 318 6.62 12.41 6.29
N GLY A 319 7.62 13.28 6.13
CA GLY A 319 8.86 13.21 6.89
C GLY A 319 8.64 13.32 8.39
N LEU A 320 9.17 12.38 9.15
CA LEU A 320 9.17 12.43 10.61
C LEU A 320 10.18 13.47 11.10
N HIS A 321 9.68 14.53 11.72
CA HIS A 321 10.52 15.49 12.42
C HIS A 321 10.44 15.24 13.93
N PRO A 322 11.56 15.20 14.68
CA PRO A 322 11.54 15.00 16.14
C PRO A 322 10.64 16.01 16.88
N GLY A 323 10.55 17.24 16.33
CA GLY A 323 9.68 18.29 16.86
C GLY A 323 8.19 17.95 16.89
N SER A 324 7.70 17.01 16.07
CA SER A 324 6.28 16.62 16.07
C SER A 324 5.88 15.91 17.38
N MET A 325 6.76 15.06 17.91
CA MET A 325 6.54 14.33 19.16
C MET A 325 6.90 15.16 20.39
N THR A 326 7.83 16.12 20.28
CA THR A 326 8.27 16.96 21.40
C THR A 326 7.48 18.27 21.52
N SER A 327 6.66 18.61 20.52
CA SER A 327 5.80 19.80 20.52
C SER A 327 4.93 19.95 21.79
N PRO A 328 4.23 18.90 22.28
CA PRO A 328 3.47 19.00 23.53
C PRO A 328 4.32 19.39 24.74
N LEU A 329 5.57 18.92 24.81
CA LEU A 329 6.49 19.26 25.90
C LEU A 329 6.80 20.76 25.89
N ARG A 330 7.06 21.33 24.71
CA ARG A 330 7.38 22.75 24.53
C ARG A 330 6.17 23.65 24.79
N ILE A 331 5.00 23.23 24.33
CA ILE A 331 3.74 23.95 24.61
C ILE A 331 3.50 23.98 26.13
N ARG A 332 3.62 22.85 26.82
CA ARG A 332 3.43 22.78 28.28
C ARG A 332 4.49 23.54 29.06
N LEU A 333 5.74 23.52 28.60
CA LEU A 333 6.81 24.34 29.16
C LEU A 333 6.48 25.84 29.04
N SER A 334 5.96 26.29 27.90
CA SER A 334 5.54 27.69 27.71
C SER A 334 4.36 28.08 28.61
N GLN A 335 3.47 27.14 28.95
CA GLN A 335 2.38 27.38 29.90
C GLN A 335 2.89 27.61 31.33
N LEU A 336 4.05 27.05 31.71
CA LEU A 336 4.69 27.31 33.00
C LEU A 336 5.30 28.72 33.09
N ALA A 337 5.45 29.44 31.97
CA ALA A 337 5.88 30.83 32.01
C ALA A 337 4.84 31.73 32.72
N ALA A 338 3.54 31.49 32.50
CA ALA A 338 2.48 32.27 33.13
C ALA A 338 2.52 32.23 34.68
N PRO A 339 2.49 31.07 35.36
CA PRO A 339 2.58 31.03 36.82
C PRO A 339 3.93 31.55 37.34
N THR A 340 5.00 31.44 36.54
CA THR A 340 6.31 32.01 36.89
C THR A 340 6.27 33.55 36.88
N THR A 341 5.55 34.17 35.93
CA THR A 341 5.33 35.63 35.96
C THR A 341 4.47 36.07 37.13
N GLU A 342 3.47 35.28 37.53
CA GLU A 342 2.65 35.57 38.72
C GLU A 342 3.45 35.48 40.03
N LEU A 343 4.36 34.50 40.13
CA LEU A 343 5.29 34.39 41.25
C LEU A 343 6.17 35.64 41.33
N HIS A 344 6.68 36.11 40.19
CA HIS A 344 7.49 37.32 40.09
C HIS A 344 6.70 38.58 40.50
N LEU A 345 5.48 38.77 39.99
CA LEU A 345 4.59 39.88 40.39
C LEU A 345 4.24 39.84 41.89
N THR A 346 4.07 38.65 42.45
CA THR A 346 3.83 38.50 43.90
C THR A 346 5.09 38.86 44.70
N GLY A 347 6.27 38.54 44.19
CA GLY A 347 7.56 39.00 44.73
C GLY A 347 7.68 40.53 44.70
N GLN A 348 7.31 41.17 43.60
CA GLN A 348 7.30 42.64 43.48
C GLN A 348 6.33 43.26 44.49
N ARG A 349 5.09 42.75 44.58
CA ARG A 349 4.09 43.25 45.53
C ARG A 349 4.51 43.04 46.99
N ALA A 350 5.11 41.89 47.32
CA ALA A 350 5.62 41.62 48.67
C ALA A 350 6.76 42.58 49.03
N THR A 351 7.64 42.88 48.08
CA THR A 351 8.74 43.84 48.26
C THR A 351 8.24 45.25 48.48
N LEU A 352 7.27 45.70 47.68
CA LEU A 352 6.61 46.99 47.86
C LEU A 352 5.88 47.07 49.21
N GLY A 353 5.16 46.02 49.59
CA GLY A 353 4.47 45.92 50.89
C GLY A 353 5.44 45.94 52.08
N MET A 354 6.60 45.28 51.96
CA MET A 354 7.66 45.35 52.97
C MET A 354 8.29 46.74 53.01
N SER A 355 8.56 47.37 51.87
CA SER A 355 9.09 48.74 51.87
C SER A 355 8.10 49.73 52.48
N ALA A 356 6.80 49.52 52.28
CA ALA A 356 5.77 50.35 52.88
C ALA A 356 5.69 50.15 54.41
N SER A 357 5.81 48.90 54.90
CA SER A 357 5.80 48.62 56.35
C SER A 357 7.09 49.08 57.03
N VAL A 358 8.25 48.96 56.37
CA VAL A 358 9.53 49.51 56.84
C VAL A 358 9.50 51.03 56.82
N ALA A 359 8.99 51.67 55.76
CA ALA A 359 8.83 53.13 55.70
C ALA A 359 7.88 53.63 56.80
N SER A 360 6.83 52.87 57.12
CA SER A 360 5.94 53.16 58.25
C SER A 360 6.69 53.03 59.58
N ALA A 361 7.43 51.94 59.80
CA ALA A 361 8.17 51.70 61.05
C ALA A 361 9.32 52.70 61.27
N VAL A 362 10.07 53.04 60.20
CA VAL A 362 11.08 54.09 60.21
C VAL A 362 10.43 55.46 60.39
N GLY A 363 9.26 55.70 59.78
CA GLY A 363 8.46 56.92 59.98
C GLY A 363 8.01 57.10 61.42
N PHE A 364 7.54 56.05 62.10
CA PHE A 364 7.19 56.09 63.53
C PHE A 364 8.42 56.25 64.43
N THR A 365 9.55 55.60 64.09
CA THR A 365 10.80 55.72 64.87
C THR A 365 11.44 57.11 64.71
N TRP A 366 11.40 57.67 63.49
CA TRP A 366 11.87 59.02 63.17
C TRP A 366 10.94 60.09 63.76
N ALA A 367 9.62 59.90 63.68
CA ALA A 367 8.64 60.78 64.31
C ALA A 367 8.73 60.74 65.84
N ALA A 368 9.00 59.58 66.45
CA ALA A 368 9.23 59.46 67.89
C ALA A 368 10.51 60.18 68.32
N TRP A 369 11.60 60.05 67.56
CA TRP A 369 12.85 60.78 67.79
C TRP A 369 12.69 62.30 67.60
N LEU A 370 11.99 62.74 66.55
CA LEU A 370 11.66 64.15 66.33
C LEU A 370 10.75 64.68 67.44
N ALA A 371 9.74 63.94 67.89
CA ALA A 371 8.87 64.34 69.00
C ALA A 371 9.63 64.46 70.34
N THR A 372 10.78 63.78 70.50
CA THR A 372 11.64 63.94 71.68
C THR A 372 12.56 65.16 71.58
N ILE A 373 12.85 65.65 70.37
CA ILE A 373 13.78 66.78 70.13
C ILE A 373 13.03 68.10 69.89
N THR A 374 11.85 68.06 69.28
CA THR A 374 11.03 69.26 69.01
C THR A 374 9.95 69.38 70.07
N THR A 375 9.99 70.44 70.87
CA THR A 375 9.00 70.87 71.87
C THR A 375 7.67 71.33 71.24
N PHE A 376 7.25 70.70 70.14
CA PHE A 376 6.01 70.99 69.44
C PHE A 376 4.94 69.99 69.89
N HIS A 377 4.03 70.46 70.75
CA HIS A 377 2.85 69.72 71.19
C HIS A 377 1.90 69.48 70.00
N LEU A 378 2.12 68.39 69.27
CA LEU A 378 1.10 67.79 68.40
C LEU A 378 0.20 66.89 69.26
N PRO A 379 -1.04 67.29 69.56
CA PRO A 379 -1.89 66.63 70.56
C PRO A 379 -2.42 65.25 70.14
N LEU A 380 -2.10 64.78 68.93
CA LEU A 380 -2.56 63.48 68.43
C LEU A 380 -1.63 62.29 68.77
N LEU A 381 -0.40 62.55 69.23
CA LEU A 381 0.61 61.54 69.56
C LEU A 381 1.19 61.70 70.98
N GLY A 382 0.59 62.58 71.79
CA GLY A 382 1.06 62.88 73.13
C GLY A 382 0.76 61.75 74.11
N THR A 383 1.82 61.07 74.54
CA THR A 383 2.00 60.19 75.74
C THR A 383 2.50 58.77 75.44
N ILE A 384 2.83 58.42 74.20
CA ILE A 384 3.50 57.13 73.95
C ILE A 384 4.96 57.23 74.40
N GLU A 385 5.27 56.58 75.52
CA GLU A 385 6.63 56.45 76.06
C GLU A 385 7.57 55.92 74.95
N SER A 386 8.80 56.45 74.85
CA SER A 386 9.75 56.12 73.77
C SER A 386 10.03 54.62 73.65
N THR A 387 9.96 53.90 74.77
CA THR A 387 10.02 52.43 74.87
C THR A 387 8.83 51.74 74.16
N THR A 388 7.63 52.31 74.25
CA THR A 388 6.42 51.79 73.60
C THR A 388 6.45 52.05 72.09
N ALA A 389 6.96 53.20 71.64
CA ALA A 389 7.14 53.48 70.21
C ALA A 389 8.15 52.51 69.54
N LEU A 390 9.26 52.22 70.22
CA LEU A 390 10.23 51.21 69.79
C LEU A 390 9.61 49.80 69.76
N GLY A 391 8.83 49.45 70.79
CA GLY A 391 8.08 48.19 70.84
C GLY A 391 7.08 48.04 69.68
N LEU A 392 6.30 49.09 69.38
CA LEU A 392 5.35 49.12 68.27
C LEU A 392 6.05 49.05 66.90
N GLY A 393 7.20 49.70 66.74
CA GLY A 393 8.04 49.61 65.55
C GLY A 393 8.53 48.18 65.29
N LEU A 394 9.09 47.52 66.31
CA LEU A 394 9.55 46.13 66.21
C LEU A 394 8.39 45.15 65.95
N LEU A 395 7.24 45.35 66.59
CA LEU A 395 6.04 44.54 66.32
C LEU A 395 5.54 44.73 64.89
N SER A 396 5.52 45.96 64.37
CA SER A 396 5.12 46.23 62.98
C SER A 396 6.05 45.56 61.96
N LEU A 397 7.36 45.54 62.24
CA LEU A 397 8.34 44.84 61.41
C LEU A 397 8.13 43.32 61.44
N THR A 398 7.94 42.73 62.61
CA THR A 398 7.73 41.27 62.72
C THR A 398 6.41 40.82 62.08
N VAL A 399 5.33 41.60 62.25
CA VAL A 399 4.05 41.37 61.58
C VAL A 399 4.21 41.51 60.06
N GLY A 400 4.91 42.54 59.58
CA GLY A 400 5.20 42.73 58.16
C GLY A 400 5.93 41.55 57.55
N VAL A 401 7.01 41.09 58.20
CA VAL A 401 7.80 39.91 57.76
C VAL A 401 6.95 38.64 57.72
N ARG A 402 6.11 38.41 58.73
CA ARG A 402 5.23 37.24 58.79
C ARG A 402 4.19 37.26 57.67
N ILE A 403 3.63 38.42 57.36
CA ILE A 403 2.67 38.59 56.26
C ILE A 403 3.37 38.31 54.93
N THR A 404 4.54 38.91 54.67
CA THR A 404 5.27 38.69 53.41
C THR A 404 5.68 37.24 53.23
N GLN A 405 6.18 36.59 54.29
CA GLN A 405 6.50 35.17 54.26
C GLN A 405 5.27 34.33 53.88
N SER A 406 4.11 34.61 54.49
CA SER A 406 2.85 33.91 54.17
C SER A 406 2.45 34.09 52.70
N HIS A 407 2.60 35.29 52.13
CA HIS A 407 2.28 35.54 50.73
C HIS A 407 3.23 34.82 49.77
N VAL A 408 4.54 34.82 50.05
CA VAL A 408 5.54 34.08 49.25
C VAL A 408 5.25 32.58 49.28
N GLU A 409 5.04 32.01 50.46
CA GLU A 409 4.75 30.58 50.60
C GLU A 409 3.44 30.19 49.92
N LYS A 410 2.42 31.05 49.99
CA LYS A 410 1.16 30.86 49.23
C LYS A 410 1.40 30.90 47.72
N ALA A 411 2.24 31.80 47.22
CA ALA A 411 2.56 31.90 45.81
C ALA A 411 3.34 30.67 45.32
N LYS A 412 4.31 30.18 46.09
CA LYS A 412 5.02 28.91 45.80
C LYS A 412 4.06 27.73 45.75
N LYS A 413 3.14 27.62 46.72
CA LYS A 413 2.13 26.56 46.75
C LYS A 413 1.21 26.60 45.52
N ARG A 414 0.80 27.79 45.08
CA ARG A 414 0.01 27.97 43.86
C ARG A 414 0.80 27.57 42.62
N TRP A 415 2.05 28.02 42.51
CA TRP A 415 2.94 27.64 41.42
C TRP A 415 3.12 26.11 41.34
N TRP A 416 3.27 25.43 42.48
CA TRP A 416 3.34 23.96 42.52
C TRP A 416 2.02 23.29 42.12
N ALA A 417 0.88 23.84 42.51
CA ALA A 417 -0.42 23.34 42.07
C ALA A 417 -0.60 23.48 40.54
N ASP A 418 -0.14 24.60 39.96
CA ASP A 418 -0.16 24.81 38.52
C ASP A 418 0.85 23.90 37.80
N PHE A 419 2.03 23.69 38.37
CA PHE A 419 3.00 22.71 37.87
C PHE A 419 2.40 21.30 37.83
N ASP A 420 1.78 20.87 38.93
CA ASP A 420 1.15 19.55 39.01
C ASP A 420 0.02 19.43 37.98
N ARG A 421 -0.83 20.44 37.82
CA ARG A 421 -1.89 20.50 36.80
C ARG A 421 -1.35 20.43 35.36
N VAL A 422 -0.31 21.18 35.05
CA VAL A 422 0.34 21.16 33.72
C VAL A 422 0.95 19.77 33.46
N SER A 423 1.56 19.18 34.48
CA SER A 423 2.22 17.88 34.38
C SER A 423 1.25 16.71 34.24
N GLU A 424 0.07 16.77 34.87
CA GLU A 424 -0.99 15.77 34.74
C GLU A 424 -1.53 15.72 33.31
N GLY A 425 -1.68 16.89 32.67
CA GLY A 425 -2.08 16.98 31.27
C GLY A 425 -1.02 16.49 30.27
N LEU A 426 0.26 16.45 30.66
CA LEU A 426 1.37 16.12 29.79
C LEU A 426 1.31 14.69 29.25
N ASP A 427 0.99 13.72 30.12
CA ASP A 427 0.91 12.30 29.75
C ASP A 427 -0.13 12.06 28.65
N ARG A 428 -1.31 12.68 28.79
CA ARG A 428 -2.38 12.61 27.80
C ARG A 428 -1.97 13.27 26.48
N ASP A 429 -1.36 14.44 26.54
CA ASP A 429 -1.01 15.20 25.35
C ASP A 429 0.13 14.52 24.56
N VAL A 430 1.14 13.99 25.26
CA VAL A 430 2.23 13.21 24.65
C VAL A 430 1.67 11.92 24.05
N ARG A 431 0.81 11.19 24.76
CA ARG A 431 0.16 9.99 24.22
C ARG A 431 -0.60 10.27 22.93
N LYS A 432 -1.45 11.29 22.95
CA LYS A 432 -2.23 11.71 21.78
C LYS A 432 -1.31 12.11 20.62
N ALA A 433 -0.27 12.89 20.88
CA ALA A 433 0.68 13.31 19.85
C ALA A 433 1.42 12.11 19.23
N VAL A 434 1.85 11.14 20.05
CA VAL A 434 2.51 9.92 19.57
C VAL A 434 1.54 9.11 18.70
N GLU A 435 0.31 8.86 19.16
CA GLU A 435 -0.71 8.14 18.41
C GLU A 435 -1.03 8.84 17.07
N THR A 436 -1.20 10.16 17.09
CA THR A 436 -1.44 10.96 15.88
C THR A 436 -0.26 10.87 14.91
N VAL A 437 0.99 11.01 15.38
CA VAL A 437 2.18 10.90 14.52
C VAL A 437 2.29 9.51 13.91
N LEU A 438 2.03 8.45 14.70
CA LEU A 438 2.04 7.08 14.21
C LEU A 438 0.98 6.86 13.12
N ASP A 439 -0.26 7.26 13.37
CA ASP A 439 -1.37 7.03 12.44
C ASP A 439 -1.26 7.88 11.16
N GLU A 440 -0.85 9.14 11.28
CA GLU A 440 -0.81 10.09 10.16
C GLU A 440 0.49 10.07 9.35
N LYS A 441 1.62 9.70 9.96
CA LYS A 441 2.95 9.78 9.31
C LYS A 441 3.52 8.41 9.02
N VAL A 442 3.52 7.52 10.02
CA VAL A 442 4.23 6.24 9.95
C VAL A 442 3.41 5.20 9.20
N PHE A 443 2.18 4.96 9.65
CA PHE A 443 1.34 3.87 9.14
C PHE A 443 0.47 4.25 7.95
N VAL A 444 0.43 5.54 7.59
CA VAL A 444 -0.50 6.07 6.59
C VAL A 444 -0.30 5.47 5.19
N VAL A 445 0.94 5.22 4.77
CA VAL A 445 1.26 4.64 3.44
C VAL A 445 0.86 3.17 3.39
N ALA A 446 1.27 2.38 4.39
CA ALA A 446 0.94 0.96 4.46
C ALA A 446 -0.59 0.74 4.56
N ARG A 447 -1.29 1.49 5.43
CA ARG A 447 -2.75 1.40 5.54
C ARG A 447 -3.45 1.75 4.25
N LYS A 448 -3.02 2.83 3.58
CA LYS A 448 -3.61 3.23 2.30
C LYS A 448 -3.37 2.21 1.19
N ALA A 449 -2.18 1.61 1.15
CA ALA A 449 -1.89 0.49 0.25
C ALA A 449 -2.86 -0.67 0.52
N CYS A 450 -3.01 -1.08 1.79
CA CYS A 450 -3.93 -2.15 2.17
C CYS A 450 -5.39 -1.84 1.81
N THR A 451 -5.85 -0.60 1.98
CA THR A 451 -7.25 -0.23 1.64
C THR A 451 -7.51 -0.22 0.14
N GLU A 452 -6.59 0.32 -0.66
CA GLU A 452 -6.74 0.35 -2.12
C GLU A 452 -6.64 -1.05 -2.72
N ILE A 453 -5.72 -1.88 -2.22
CA ILE A 453 -5.56 -3.25 -2.67
C ILE A 453 -6.76 -4.12 -2.27
N ASP A 454 -7.29 -3.96 -1.04
CA ASP A 454 -8.50 -4.66 -0.59
C ASP A 454 -9.73 -4.28 -1.43
N LYS A 455 -9.90 -2.98 -1.73
CA LYS A 455 -10.96 -2.49 -2.61
C LYS A 455 -10.86 -3.14 -4.00
N TRP A 456 -9.68 -3.10 -4.61
CA TRP A 456 -9.46 -3.74 -5.90
C TRP A 456 -9.69 -5.27 -5.84
N GLY A 457 -9.22 -5.94 -4.79
CA GLY A 457 -9.39 -7.38 -4.64
C GLY A 457 -10.86 -7.80 -4.53
N LYS A 458 -11.71 -6.98 -3.90
CA LYS A 458 -13.17 -7.18 -3.87
C LYS A 458 -13.78 -7.01 -5.26
N GLU A 459 -13.47 -5.93 -5.95
CA GLU A 459 -13.93 -5.68 -7.33
C GLU A 459 -13.48 -6.79 -8.29
N ALA A 460 -12.25 -7.29 -8.14
CA ALA A 460 -11.71 -8.39 -8.93
C ALA A 460 -12.42 -9.71 -8.65
N LYS A 461 -12.71 -10.02 -7.38
CA LYS A 461 -13.48 -11.22 -7.00
C LYS A 461 -14.88 -11.21 -7.59
N GLU A 462 -15.61 -10.09 -7.47
CA GLU A 462 -16.94 -9.93 -8.04
C GLU A 462 -16.92 -10.09 -9.58
N ALA A 463 -15.90 -9.54 -10.25
CA ALA A 463 -15.75 -9.69 -11.69
C ALA A 463 -15.42 -11.13 -12.13
N ILE A 464 -14.60 -11.85 -11.35
CA ILE A 464 -14.29 -13.26 -11.58
C ILE A 464 -15.55 -14.13 -11.40
N GLU A 465 -16.31 -13.91 -10.32
CA GLU A 465 -17.55 -14.63 -10.03
C GLU A 465 -18.57 -14.40 -11.15
N LYS A 466 -18.82 -13.15 -11.53
CA LYS A 466 -19.69 -12.81 -12.67
C LYS A 466 -19.27 -13.47 -13.97
N SER A 467 -17.96 -13.57 -14.23
CA SER A 467 -17.43 -14.21 -15.43
C SER A 467 -17.60 -15.73 -15.40
N LYS A 468 -17.49 -16.34 -14.20
CA LYS A 468 -17.74 -17.75 -13.99
C LYS A 468 -19.22 -18.09 -14.20
N ASP A 469 -20.13 -17.31 -13.63
CA ASP A 469 -21.58 -17.49 -13.77
C ASP A 469 -22.04 -17.33 -15.22
N ALA A 470 -21.46 -16.38 -15.96
CA ALA A 470 -21.72 -16.22 -17.39
C ALA A 470 -21.33 -17.48 -18.18
N LEU A 471 -20.15 -18.05 -17.90
CA LEU A 471 -19.69 -19.29 -18.55
C LEU A 471 -20.57 -20.49 -18.18
N GLU A 472 -21.05 -20.57 -16.94
CA GLU A 472 -21.96 -21.63 -16.48
C GLU A 472 -23.35 -21.51 -17.12
N THR A 473 -23.90 -20.30 -17.19
CA THR A 473 -25.19 -20.01 -17.85
C THR A 473 -25.17 -20.37 -19.33
N ASP A 474 -24.08 -20.06 -20.03
CA ASP A 474 -23.89 -20.44 -21.43
C ASP A 474 -23.84 -21.97 -21.62
N SER A 475 -23.34 -22.73 -20.62
CA SER A 475 -23.42 -24.21 -20.63
C SER A 475 -24.86 -24.68 -20.67
N HIS A 476 -25.66 -24.19 -19.72
CA HIS A 476 -27.03 -24.65 -19.54
C HIS A 476 -27.89 -24.28 -20.74
N ARG A 477 -27.64 -23.11 -21.35
CA ARG A 477 -28.30 -22.69 -22.57
C ARG A 477 -27.99 -23.61 -23.75
N GLU A 478 -26.73 -24.01 -23.92
CA GLU A 478 -26.33 -24.92 -25.01
C GLU A 478 -26.82 -26.36 -24.77
N GLU A 479 -26.83 -26.84 -23.53
CA GLU A 479 -27.44 -28.13 -23.18
C GLU A 479 -28.94 -28.15 -23.46
N SER A 480 -29.67 -27.09 -23.07
CA SER A 480 -31.11 -26.96 -23.32
C SER A 480 -31.45 -26.94 -24.82
N LYS A 481 -30.61 -26.30 -25.64
CA LYS A 481 -30.77 -26.31 -27.11
C LYS A 481 -30.56 -27.72 -27.68
N ARG A 482 -29.63 -28.50 -27.14
CA ARG A 482 -29.40 -29.88 -27.59
C ARG A 482 -30.59 -30.77 -27.25
N THR A 483 -31.10 -30.70 -26.03
CA THR A 483 -32.27 -31.51 -25.60
C THR A 483 -33.56 -31.16 -26.34
N ALA A 484 -33.67 -29.96 -26.92
CA ALA A 484 -34.84 -29.57 -27.70
C ALA A 484 -34.77 -29.98 -29.19
N LEU A 485 -33.58 -30.36 -29.67
CA LEU A 485 -33.34 -30.83 -31.04
C LEU A 485 -33.38 -32.35 -31.17
N GLU A 486 -33.21 -33.06 -30.06
CA GLU A 486 -33.46 -34.49 -29.89
C GLU A 486 -34.96 -34.76 -29.69
#